data_AF-A0A8J3XGU6-F1
#
_entry.id   AF-A0A8J3XGU6-F1
#
_cell.length_a   1.000
_cell.length_b   1.000
_cell.length_c   1.000
_cell.angle_alpha   90.00
_cell.angle_beta   90.00
_cell.angle_gamma   90.00
#
_symmetry.space_group_name_H-M   'P 1'
#
loop_
_entity.id
_entity.type
_entity.pdbx_description
1 polymer ?
#
loop_
_entity_poly.entity_id
_entity_poly.type
_entity_poly.pdbx_seq_one_letter_code
_entity_poly.pdbx_strand_id
1 'polypeptide(L)'
;MNETPAHTAGTVRILGHEVDVTRATPDVVRFFESYFEAKSGDDVDALMAHFSRESVTYGDATVGWVFRDWKVLYDQFADLLDSWPEAAVAYPTRIIGDFTSAVVFFVDSPEMFGREVRAVGTVDFQGGRAVRWVDHWDGRSLTVAGVEKLRVPVDRFPADFGEQAVGETAAPALLPAVQKLAAALTAGDAAQVASLFDTDVILEDTALHTLVTGQLAVQSFLSRTLPELPYGQGVSVRHVVGGALGGAFEWSSRSAVPLGTTALELGHNGLITRVTSTWDGSLWREEAITEAQLATLPG
;
A
#
# COMPACT_ATOMS: atom_id res chain seq x y z
N MET A 1 15.72 15.94 -31.71
CA MET A 1 15.46 16.09 -30.27
C MET A 1 13.96 16.16 -30.12
N ASN A 2 13.33 15.04 -29.74
CA ASN A 2 11.90 15.02 -29.48
C ASN A 2 11.71 15.61 -28.09
N GLU A 3 10.94 16.70 -28.03
CA GLU A 3 10.51 17.29 -26.77
C GLU A 3 9.63 16.27 -26.04
N THR A 4 10.13 15.77 -24.91
CA THR A 4 9.32 15.04 -23.94
C THR A 4 8.20 15.98 -23.49
N PRO A 5 6.91 15.58 -23.58
CA PRO A 5 5.84 16.42 -23.08
C PRO A 5 6.10 16.71 -21.61
N ALA A 6 6.11 18.01 -21.26
CA ALA A 6 6.15 18.42 -19.87
C ALA A 6 4.88 17.88 -19.19
N HIS A 7 5.02 16.85 -18.35
CA HIS A 7 3.98 16.40 -17.43
C HIS A 7 3.66 17.58 -16.49
N THR A 8 2.67 18.36 -16.88
CA THR A 8 2.19 19.53 -16.13
C THR A 8 0.77 19.24 -15.67
N ALA A 9 0.61 18.22 -14.83
CA ALA A 9 -0.59 17.96 -14.04
C ALA A 9 -0.26 16.81 -13.08
N GLY A 10 -0.63 16.93 -11.80
CA GLY A 10 -0.42 15.88 -10.79
C GLY A 10 -1.17 14.57 -11.05
N THR A 11 -1.81 14.41 -12.21
CA THR A 11 -2.55 13.23 -12.61
C THR A 11 -2.24 12.79 -14.04
N VAL A 12 -2.40 11.50 -14.32
CA VAL A 12 -2.36 10.88 -15.65
C VAL A 12 -3.60 10.00 -15.87
N ARG A 13 -3.87 9.57 -17.11
CA ARG A 13 -4.90 8.56 -17.38
C ARG A 13 -4.27 7.22 -17.69
N ILE A 14 -4.62 6.18 -16.91
CA ILE A 14 -4.21 4.79 -17.13
C ILE A 14 -5.49 3.95 -17.21
N LEU A 15 -5.66 3.16 -18.28
CA LEU A 15 -6.87 2.37 -18.53
C LEU A 15 -8.18 3.17 -18.44
N GLY A 16 -8.13 4.47 -18.77
CA GLY A 16 -9.29 5.38 -18.70
C GLY A 16 -9.56 6.00 -17.34
N HIS A 17 -8.80 5.65 -16.30
CA HIS A 17 -8.94 6.17 -14.94
C HIS A 17 -7.94 7.30 -14.66
N GLU A 18 -8.36 8.31 -13.90
CA GLU A 18 -7.44 9.35 -13.40
C GLU A 18 -6.60 8.81 -12.24
N VAL A 19 -5.28 8.95 -12.35
CA VAL A 19 -4.30 8.42 -11.40
C VAL A 19 -3.47 9.56 -10.86
N ASP A 20 -3.42 9.72 -9.53
CA ASP A 20 -2.53 10.68 -8.89
C ASP A 20 -1.07 10.19 -8.97
N VAL A 21 -0.24 11.00 -9.60
CA VAL A 21 1.19 10.73 -9.79
C VAL A 21 2.05 11.90 -9.33
N THR A 22 1.49 12.78 -8.50
CA THR A 22 2.16 14.00 -8.00
C THR A 22 3.48 13.70 -7.29
N ARG A 23 3.59 12.49 -6.71
CA ARG A 23 4.77 12.03 -5.95
C ARG A 23 5.51 10.89 -6.63
N ALA A 24 5.27 10.65 -7.92
CA ALA A 24 5.92 9.61 -8.69
C ALA A 24 6.83 10.19 -9.78
N THR A 25 7.92 9.49 -10.08
CA THR A 25 8.73 9.80 -11.26
C THR A 25 8.03 9.31 -12.54
N PRO A 26 8.20 9.98 -13.70
CA PRO A 26 7.56 9.55 -14.94
C PRO A 26 7.90 8.10 -15.34
N ASP A 27 9.09 7.62 -14.99
CA ASP A 27 9.54 6.29 -15.36
C ASP A 27 8.76 5.21 -14.61
N VAL A 28 8.57 5.36 -13.29
CA VAL A 28 7.78 4.40 -12.51
C VAL A 28 6.29 4.47 -12.87
N VAL A 29 5.79 5.63 -13.29
CA VAL A 29 4.43 5.77 -13.82
C VAL A 29 4.25 4.90 -15.07
N ARG A 30 5.19 4.95 -16.03
CA ARG A 30 5.14 4.11 -17.24
C ARG A 30 5.26 2.62 -16.93
N PHE A 31 6.03 2.26 -15.89
CA PHE A 31 6.08 0.88 -15.42
C PHE A 31 4.71 0.39 -14.97
N PHE A 32 4.04 1.14 -14.09
CA PHE A 32 2.73 0.72 -13.58
C PHE A 32 1.63 0.79 -14.64
N GLU A 33 1.67 1.76 -15.56
CA GLU A 33 0.79 1.78 -16.73
C GLU A 33 0.88 0.46 -17.52
N SER A 34 2.09 0.08 -17.93
CA SER A 34 2.34 -1.18 -18.65
C SER A 34 1.99 -2.42 -17.82
N TYR A 35 2.24 -2.39 -16.51
CA TYR A 35 1.91 -3.51 -15.62
C TYR A 35 0.39 -3.73 -15.53
N PHE A 36 -0.39 -2.67 -15.33
CA PHE A 36 -1.85 -2.79 -15.18
C PHE A 36 -2.54 -3.09 -16.51
N GLU A 37 -2.00 -2.60 -17.63
CA GLU A 37 -2.41 -3.05 -18.97
C GLU A 37 -2.23 -4.56 -19.13
N ALA A 38 -1.06 -5.10 -18.73
CA ALA A 38 -0.81 -6.54 -18.80
C ALA A 38 -1.64 -7.35 -17.80
N LYS A 39 -1.83 -6.87 -16.57
CA LYS A 39 -2.65 -7.53 -15.53
C LYS A 39 -4.13 -7.58 -15.91
N SER A 40 -4.61 -6.60 -16.67
CA SER A 40 -6.00 -6.53 -17.16
C SER A 40 -6.20 -7.20 -18.52
N GLY A 41 -5.12 -7.70 -19.13
CA GLY A 41 -5.18 -8.51 -20.34
C GLY A 41 -5.21 -10.01 -20.03
N ASP A 42 -4.95 -10.83 -21.04
CA ASP A 42 -4.85 -12.30 -20.96
C ASP A 42 -3.41 -12.81 -21.21
N ASP A 43 -2.42 -11.90 -21.26
CA ASP A 43 -1.02 -12.21 -21.58
C ASP A 43 -0.15 -12.29 -20.32
N VAL A 44 -0.02 -13.50 -19.78
CA VAL A 44 0.85 -13.77 -18.61
C VAL A 44 2.33 -13.49 -18.89
N ASP A 45 2.81 -13.64 -20.13
CA ASP A 45 4.19 -13.34 -20.49
C ASP A 45 4.46 -11.82 -20.40
N ALA A 46 3.51 -11.01 -20.88
CA ALA A 46 3.55 -9.55 -20.74
C ALA A 46 3.51 -9.12 -19.27
N LEU A 47 2.65 -9.73 -18.45
CA LEU A 47 2.59 -9.44 -17.02
C LEU A 47 3.91 -9.81 -16.34
N MET A 48 4.37 -11.04 -16.53
CA MET A 48 5.55 -11.59 -15.87
C MET A 48 6.86 -10.99 -16.35
N ALA A 49 6.87 -10.29 -17.49
CA ALA A 49 8.00 -9.47 -17.90
C ALA A 49 8.32 -8.41 -16.85
N HIS A 50 7.36 -7.88 -16.09
CA HIS A 50 7.58 -6.83 -15.10
C HIS A 50 8.40 -7.30 -13.87
N PHE A 51 8.48 -8.60 -13.64
CA PHE A 51 9.20 -9.19 -12.52
C PHE A 51 10.59 -9.69 -12.92
N SER A 52 11.55 -9.58 -12.00
CA SER A 52 12.89 -10.11 -12.21
C SER A 52 12.86 -11.63 -12.19
N ARG A 53 13.41 -12.26 -13.25
CA ARG A 53 13.56 -13.72 -13.33
C ARG A 53 14.57 -14.28 -12.34
N GLU A 54 15.57 -13.48 -11.97
CA GLU A 54 16.69 -13.92 -11.13
C GLU A 54 16.37 -13.83 -9.63
N SER A 55 15.50 -12.90 -9.25
CA SER A 55 15.14 -12.66 -7.85
C SER A 55 13.77 -12.00 -7.78
N VAL A 56 12.76 -12.74 -7.32
CA VAL A 56 11.42 -12.20 -7.09
C VAL A 56 10.88 -12.66 -5.75
N THR A 57 10.20 -11.77 -5.04
CA THR A 57 9.26 -12.12 -3.98
C THR A 57 7.96 -11.37 -4.23
N TYR A 58 6.89 -12.07 -4.55
CA TYR A 58 5.54 -11.52 -4.54
C TYR A 58 4.82 -12.00 -3.28
N GLY A 59 4.20 -11.09 -2.55
CA GLY A 59 3.50 -11.39 -1.32
C GLY A 59 2.12 -10.75 -1.27
N ASP A 60 1.21 -11.41 -0.58
CA ASP A 60 -0.04 -10.81 -0.12
C ASP A 60 -0.05 -10.89 1.41
N ALA A 61 0.11 -9.74 2.06
CA ALA A 61 0.21 -9.65 3.51
C ALA A 61 -1.14 -9.82 4.23
N THR A 62 -2.26 -9.74 3.50
CA THR A 62 -3.59 -9.96 4.06
C THR A 62 -3.87 -11.46 4.19
N VAL A 63 -3.56 -12.26 3.15
CA VAL A 63 -3.80 -13.71 3.17
C VAL A 63 -2.55 -14.56 3.46
N GLY A 64 -1.36 -13.94 3.52
CA GLY A 64 -0.10 -14.61 3.84
C GLY A 64 0.46 -15.45 2.69
N TRP A 65 0.08 -15.15 1.44
CA TRP A 65 0.71 -15.77 0.27
C TRP A 65 2.09 -15.19 0.06
N VAL A 66 3.08 -16.03 -0.26
CA VAL A 66 4.43 -15.61 -0.62
C VAL A 66 4.99 -16.53 -1.69
N PHE A 67 5.36 -15.96 -2.83
CA PHE A 67 5.98 -16.63 -3.97
C PHE A 67 7.40 -16.09 -4.15
N ARG A 68 8.41 -16.94 -3.96
CA ARG A 68 9.84 -16.58 -4.04
C ARG A 68 10.55 -17.12 -5.27
N ASP A 69 9.80 -17.79 -6.13
CA ASP A 69 10.29 -18.37 -7.37
C ASP A 69 9.48 -17.80 -8.53
N TRP A 70 10.18 -17.37 -9.57
CA TRP A 70 9.55 -16.70 -10.71
C TRP A 70 8.61 -17.63 -11.46
N LYS A 71 8.93 -18.93 -11.58
CA LYS A 71 8.09 -19.89 -12.28
C LYS A 71 6.82 -20.19 -11.49
N VAL A 72 6.92 -20.33 -10.16
CA VAL A 72 5.73 -20.49 -9.31
C VAL A 72 4.82 -19.26 -9.39
N LEU A 73 5.40 -18.05 -9.35
CA LEU A 73 4.63 -16.82 -9.50
C LEU A 73 3.97 -16.72 -10.89
N TYR A 74 4.71 -17.09 -11.94
CA TYR A 74 4.19 -17.16 -13.31
C TYR A 74 2.97 -18.08 -13.39
N ASP A 75 3.08 -19.30 -12.86
CA ASP A 75 1.99 -20.28 -12.91
C ASP A 75 0.77 -19.78 -12.16
N GLN A 76 0.97 -19.15 -10.99
CA GLN A 76 -0.11 -18.55 -10.23
C GLN A 76 -0.84 -17.45 -11.00
N PHE A 77 -0.10 -16.56 -11.70
CA PHE A 77 -0.73 -15.52 -12.51
C PHE A 77 -1.37 -16.08 -13.78
N ALA A 78 -0.81 -17.11 -14.40
CA ALA A 78 -1.42 -17.79 -15.54
C ALA A 78 -2.80 -18.36 -15.16
N ASP A 79 -2.88 -19.05 -14.02
CA ASP A 79 -4.14 -19.60 -13.51
C ASP A 79 -5.17 -18.51 -13.18
N LEU A 80 -4.72 -17.38 -12.60
CA LEU A 80 -5.60 -16.26 -12.28
C LEU A 80 -6.15 -15.59 -13.55
N LEU A 81 -5.29 -15.25 -14.50
CA LEU A 81 -5.66 -14.59 -15.75
C LEU A 81 -6.62 -15.47 -16.58
N ASP A 82 -6.39 -16.78 -16.65
CA ASP A 82 -7.29 -17.72 -17.36
C ASP A 82 -8.67 -17.84 -16.67
N SER A 83 -8.73 -17.63 -15.35
CA SER A 83 -9.97 -17.70 -14.58
C SER A 83 -10.85 -16.44 -14.66
N TRP A 84 -10.25 -15.30 -15.03
CA TRP A 84 -10.95 -14.01 -15.06
C TRP A 84 -11.67 -13.79 -16.39
N PRO A 85 -12.88 -13.21 -16.37
CA PRO A 85 -13.58 -12.85 -17.61
C PRO A 85 -12.91 -11.63 -18.27
N GLU A 86 -13.14 -11.42 -19.57
CA GLU A 86 -12.60 -10.28 -20.36
C GLU A 86 -12.91 -8.90 -19.76
N ALA A 87 -13.99 -8.78 -18.99
CA ALA A 87 -14.37 -7.53 -18.32
C ALA A 87 -13.57 -7.24 -17.03
N ALA A 88 -12.73 -8.18 -16.57
CA ALA A 88 -11.88 -8.00 -15.42
C ALA A 88 -10.81 -6.94 -15.68
N VAL A 89 -10.68 -5.98 -14.75
CA VAL A 89 -9.72 -4.89 -14.88
C VAL A 89 -9.09 -4.56 -13.52
N ALA A 90 -7.78 -4.34 -13.56
CA ALA A 90 -7.02 -3.81 -12.45
C ALA A 90 -6.41 -2.47 -12.86
N TYR A 91 -6.57 -1.43 -12.05
CA TYR A 91 -6.04 -0.10 -12.39
C TYR A 91 -5.49 0.66 -11.17
N PRO A 92 -4.42 1.45 -11.34
CA PRO A 92 -3.90 2.27 -10.28
C PRO A 92 -4.79 3.49 -10.05
N THR A 93 -4.81 3.97 -8.81
CA THR A 93 -5.48 5.22 -8.41
C THR A 93 -4.49 6.26 -7.91
N ARG A 94 -3.35 5.81 -7.40
CA ARG A 94 -2.24 6.67 -6.98
C ARG A 94 -0.92 5.91 -7.01
N ILE A 95 0.14 6.59 -7.45
CA ILE A 95 1.51 6.05 -7.49
C ILE A 95 2.42 7.03 -6.74
N ILE A 96 3.31 6.49 -5.90
CA ILE A 96 4.26 7.27 -5.10
C ILE A 96 5.65 6.62 -5.23
N GLY A 97 6.70 7.42 -5.47
CA GLY A 97 8.09 6.97 -5.45
C GLY A 97 8.76 6.90 -6.82
N ASP A 98 9.73 6.02 -6.96
CA ASP A 98 10.57 5.91 -8.15
C ASP A 98 11.04 4.47 -8.41
N PHE A 99 11.95 4.29 -9.37
CA PHE A 99 12.50 2.99 -9.76
C PHE A 99 13.55 2.44 -8.79
N THR A 100 13.71 3.02 -7.60
CA THR A 100 14.36 2.36 -6.45
C THR A 100 13.33 1.53 -5.71
N SER A 101 12.27 2.16 -5.25
CA SER A 101 11.08 1.55 -4.68
C SER A 101 9.89 2.50 -4.75
N ALA A 102 8.69 1.93 -4.76
CA ALA A 102 7.45 2.67 -4.95
C ALA A 102 6.29 2.05 -4.17
N VAL A 103 5.21 2.82 -4.10
CA VAL A 103 3.92 2.41 -3.58
C VAL A 103 2.90 2.62 -4.67
N VAL A 104 2.04 1.63 -4.88
CA VAL A 104 0.91 1.75 -5.80
C VAL A 104 -0.40 1.41 -5.10
N PHE A 105 -1.33 2.35 -5.15
CA PHE A 105 -2.71 2.15 -4.74
C PHE A 105 -3.48 1.72 -5.97
N PHE A 106 -4.20 0.61 -5.90
CA PHE A 106 -4.92 0.10 -7.06
C PHE A 106 -6.24 -0.57 -6.67
N VAL A 107 -7.09 -0.71 -7.66
CA VAL A 107 -8.38 -1.36 -7.57
C VAL A 107 -8.36 -2.56 -8.50
N ASP A 108 -8.73 -3.72 -7.95
CA ASP A 108 -9.08 -4.90 -8.72
C ASP A 108 -10.61 -4.98 -8.80
N SER A 109 -11.15 -5.11 -10.01
CA SER A 109 -12.59 -5.03 -10.24
C SER A 109 -13.34 -6.24 -9.65
N PRO A 110 -14.68 -6.11 -9.43
CA PRO A 110 -15.50 -7.22 -8.94
C PRO A 110 -15.41 -8.50 -9.78
N GLU A 111 -15.13 -8.39 -11.07
CA GLU A 111 -15.01 -9.52 -11.99
C GLU A 111 -13.81 -10.43 -11.66
N MET A 112 -12.77 -9.90 -11.00
CA MET A 112 -11.57 -10.67 -10.63
C MET A 112 -11.79 -11.56 -9.40
N PHE A 113 -12.48 -11.03 -8.38
CA PHE A 113 -12.58 -11.68 -7.07
C PHE A 113 -14.02 -11.84 -6.55
N GLY A 114 -15.02 -11.55 -7.39
CA GLY A 114 -16.44 -11.48 -7.03
C GLY A 114 -16.82 -10.20 -6.26
N ARG A 115 -15.83 -9.37 -5.88
CA ARG A 115 -15.98 -8.09 -5.17
C ARG A 115 -14.79 -7.18 -5.50
N GLU A 116 -15.00 -5.88 -5.39
CA GLU A 116 -13.93 -4.90 -5.55
C GLU A 116 -12.92 -5.03 -4.41
N VAL A 117 -11.63 -5.12 -4.75
CA VAL A 117 -10.52 -5.10 -3.80
C VAL A 117 -9.71 -3.82 -4.01
N ARG A 118 -9.47 -3.08 -2.93
CA ARG A 118 -8.63 -1.88 -2.93
C ARG A 118 -7.35 -2.20 -2.19
N ALA A 119 -6.24 -2.25 -2.92
CA ALA A 119 -4.97 -2.71 -2.41
C ALA A 119 -3.90 -1.62 -2.46
N VAL A 120 -2.90 -1.79 -1.60
CA VAL A 120 -1.68 -1.01 -1.54
C VAL A 120 -0.51 -1.97 -1.73
N GLY A 121 0.14 -1.87 -2.89
CA GLY A 121 1.34 -2.62 -3.23
C GLY A 121 2.59 -1.83 -2.88
N THR A 122 3.49 -2.40 -2.08
CA THR A 122 4.85 -1.90 -1.84
C THR A 122 5.83 -2.64 -2.74
N VAL A 123 6.59 -1.91 -3.56
CA VAL A 123 7.40 -2.50 -4.65
C VAL A 123 8.84 -2.05 -4.56
N ASP A 124 9.77 -3.00 -4.58
CA ASP A 124 11.20 -2.77 -4.71
C ASP A 124 11.67 -3.16 -6.11
N PHE A 125 12.56 -2.35 -6.68
CA PHE A 125 13.02 -2.53 -8.06
C PHE A 125 14.52 -2.79 -8.13
N GLN A 126 14.92 -3.60 -9.10
CA GLN A 126 16.31 -3.75 -9.52
C GLN A 126 16.37 -3.93 -11.03
N GLY A 127 17.21 -3.15 -11.70
CA GLY A 127 17.36 -3.23 -13.16
C GLY A 127 16.07 -2.97 -13.94
N GLY A 128 15.18 -2.11 -13.42
CA GLY A 128 13.89 -1.78 -14.04
C GLY A 128 12.83 -2.89 -13.93
N ARG A 129 13.04 -3.88 -13.07
CA ARG A 129 12.10 -4.97 -12.79
C ARG A 129 11.74 -5.00 -11.32
N ALA A 130 10.52 -5.42 -10.98
CA ALA A 130 10.13 -5.68 -9.61
C ALA A 130 10.88 -6.91 -9.08
N VAL A 131 11.59 -6.74 -7.96
CA VAL A 131 12.25 -7.83 -7.23
C VAL A 131 11.52 -8.20 -5.95
N ARG A 132 10.69 -7.28 -5.44
CA ARG A 132 9.76 -7.52 -4.34
C ARG A 132 8.48 -6.73 -4.58
N TRP A 133 7.35 -7.35 -4.31
CA TRP A 133 6.03 -6.71 -4.36
C TRP A 133 5.18 -7.29 -3.23
N VAL A 134 4.64 -6.46 -2.35
CA VAL A 134 3.75 -6.93 -1.26
C VAL A 134 2.44 -6.15 -1.25
N ASP A 135 1.34 -6.87 -1.45
CA ASP A 135 -0.01 -6.31 -1.41
C ASP A 135 -0.59 -6.34 0.00
N HIS A 136 -1.22 -5.21 0.37
CA HIS A 136 -1.95 -5.02 1.61
C HIS A 136 -3.35 -4.53 1.27
N TRP A 137 -4.38 -5.12 1.87
CA TRP A 137 -5.78 -4.74 1.63
C TRP A 137 -6.69 -5.15 2.79
N ASP A 138 -7.89 -4.56 2.87
CA ASP A 138 -8.87 -4.90 3.89
C ASP A 138 -9.59 -6.22 3.56
N GLY A 139 -9.36 -7.28 4.33
CA GLY A 139 -9.99 -8.59 4.16
C GLY A 139 -11.51 -8.55 4.07
N ARG A 140 -12.17 -7.54 4.66
CA ARG A 140 -13.63 -7.37 4.59
C ARG A 140 -14.14 -7.02 3.20
N SER A 141 -13.29 -6.54 2.28
CA SER A 141 -13.62 -6.37 0.86
C SER A 141 -14.13 -7.67 0.23
N LEU A 142 -13.65 -8.84 0.67
CA LEU A 142 -14.17 -10.15 0.24
C LEU A 142 -15.27 -10.74 1.13
N THR A 143 -15.49 -10.19 2.33
CA THR A 143 -16.09 -10.78 3.55
C THR A 143 -15.10 -11.57 4.42
N VAL A 144 -15.34 -11.60 5.74
CA VAL A 144 -14.54 -12.37 6.73
C VAL A 144 -14.40 -13.84 6.34
N ALA A 145 -15.52 -14.52 6.04
CA ALA A 145 -15.49 -15.91 5.62
C ALA A 145 -14.85 -16.11 4.23
N GLY A 146 -14.83 -15.07 3.38
CA GLY A 146 -14.16 -15.08 2.09
C GLY A 146 -12.65 -15.07 2.23
N VAL A 147 -12.11 -14.09 2.97
CA VAL A 147 -10.66 -13.96 3.20
C VAL A 147 -10.10 -15.12 4.02
N GLU A 148 -10.86 -15.66 4.98
CA GLU A 148 -10.44 -16.86 5.73
C GLU A 148 -10.18 -18.09 4.85
N LYS A 149 -10.88 -18.24 3.72
CA LYS A 149 -10.66 -19.35 2.78
C LYS A 149 -9.36 -19.22 1.99
N LEU A 150 -8.91 -17.99 1.78
CA LEU A 150 -7.68 -17.70 1.05
C LEU A 150 -6.47 -17.68 1.98
N ARG A 151 -6.69 -17.32 3.25
CA ARG A 151 -5.62 -17.15 4.23
C ARG A 151 -4.88 -18.46 4.48
N VAL A 152 -3.56 -18.38 4.46
CA VAL A 152 -2.73 -19.49 4.93
C VAL A 152 -2.98 -19.75 6.42
N PRO A 153 -2.86 -21.01 6.88
CA PRO A 153 -2.93 -21.32 8.31
C PRO A 153 -1.95 -20.47 9.12
N VAL A 154 -2.34 -20.07 10.33
CA VAL A 154 -1.55 -19.15 11.20
C VAL A 154 -0.13 -19.67 11.45
N ASP A 155 0.04 -20.99 11.62
CA ASP A 155 1.35 -21.64 11.83
C ASP A 155 2.22 -21.67 10.57
N ARG A 156 1.65 -21.35 9.41
CA ARG A 156 2.33 -21.22 8.11
C ARG A 156 2.37 -19.79 7.60
N PHE A 157 1.83 -18.85 8.36
CA PHE A 157 1.86 -17.45 7.98
C PHE A 157 3.32 -16.98 7.92
N PRO A 158 3.76 -16.37 6.80
CA PRO A 158 5.15 -16.01 6.60
C PRO A 158 5.61 -15.00 7.66
N ALA A 159 6.79 -15.26 8.24
CA ALA A 159 7.40 -14.35 9.19
C ALA A 159 8.02 -13.11 8.52
N ASP A 160 8.27 -13.17 7.21
CA ASP A 160 8.84 -12.12 6.37
C ASP A 160 8.27 -12.18 4.95
N PHE A 161 8.29 -11.04 4.26
CA PHE A 161 7.85 -10.90 2.87
C PHE A 161 9.00 -10.49 1.95
N GLY A 162 10.23 -10.92 2.26
CA GLY A 162 11.41 -10.67 1.42
C GLY A 162 12.13 -9.35 1.66
N GLU A 163 11.75 -8.55 2.65
CA GLU A 163 12.40 -7.27 2.97
C GLU A 163 13.89 -7.43 3.30
N GLN A 164 14.30 -8.56 3.90
CA GLN A 164 15.72 -8.82 4.18
C GLN A 164 16.56 -9.02 2.92
N ALA A 165 15.96 -9.55 1.85
CA ALA A 165 16.68 -9.83 0.60
C ALA A 165 16.95 -8.56 -0.20
N VAL A 166 16.06 -7.57 -0.12
CA VAL A 166 16.20 -6.28 -0.83
C VAL A 166 16.95 -5.23 0.00
N GLY A 167 16.92 -5.33 1.33
CA GLY A 167 17.56 -4.35 2.23
C GLY A 167 16.82 -3.01 2.23
N GLU A 168 17.51 -1.94 2.65
CA GLU A 168 16.95 -0.58 2.63
C GLU A 168 16.99 0.00 1.21
N THR A 169 15.82 0.28 0.64
CA THR A 169 15.66 0.80 -0.72
C THR A 169 15.04 2.20 -0.76
N ALA A 170 14.49 2.69 0.36
CA ALA A 170 13.85 3.99 0.37
C ALA A 170 14.86 5.12 0.15
N ALA A 171 14.41 6.20 -0.48
CA ALA A 171 15.21 7.39 -0.61
C ALA A 171 15.64 7.91 0.78
N PRO A 172 16.93 8.24 1.00
CA PRO A 172 17.41 8.71 2.30
C PRO A 172 16.66 9.92 2.88
N ALA A 173 16.06 10.74 2.01
CA ALA A 173 15.26 11.91 2.39
C ALA A 173 13.92 11.54 3.06
N LEU A 174 13.37 10.35 2.79
CA LEU A 174 12.11 9.87 3.36
C LEU A 174 12.30 9.33 4.78
N LEU A 175 13.45 8.70 5.06
CA LEU A 175 13.70 7.99 6.31
C LEU A 175 13.47 8.82 7.57
N PRO A 176 13.89 10.10 7.67
CA PRO A 176 13.64 10.89 8.87
C PRO A 176 12.15 11.12 9.15
N ALA A 177 11.31 11.27 8.11
CA ALA A 177 9.87 11.46 8.27
C ALA A 177 9.20 10.17 8.75
N VAL A 178 9.54 9.03 8.13
CA VAL A 178 9.09 7.70 8.55
C VAL A 178 9.47 7.41 9.99
N GLN A 179 10.73 7.61 10.36
CA GLN A 179 11.23 7.33 11.71
C GLN A 179 10.51 8.16 12.77
N LYS A 180 10.28 9.46 12.51
CA LYS A 180 9.55 10.34 13.43
C LYS A 180 8.08 9.94 13.55
N LEU A 181 7.43 9.66 12.43
CA LEU A 181 6.02 9.25 12.42
C LEU A 181 5.84 7.91 13.15
N ALA A 182 6.63 6.91 12.80
CA ALA A 182 6.60 5.60 13.44
C ALA A 182 6.88 5.71 14.94
N ALA A 183 7.91 6.47 15.37
CA ALA A 183 8.19 6.67 16.78
C ALA A 183 7.02 7.30 17.55
N ALA A 184 6.35 8.29 16.95
CA ALA A 184 5.19 8.95 17.56
C ALA A 184 3.96 8.01 17.64
N LEU A 185 3.71 7.22 16.60
CA LEU A 185 2.67 6.18 16.58
C LEU A 185 2.94 5.12 17.65
N THR A 186 4.15 4.57 17.67
CA THR A 186 4.59 3.57 18.67
C THR A 186 4.43 4.09 20.09
N ALA A 187 4.69 5.38 20.33
CA ALA A 187 4.53 6.03 21.63
C ALA A 187 3.07 6.34 22.01
N GLY A 188 2.12 6.22 21.08
CA GLY A 188 0.74 6.65 21.31
C GLY A 188 0.58 8.18 21.42
N ASP A 189 1.52 8.96 20.87
CA ASP A 189 1.56 10.41 21.03
C ASP A 189 0.90 11.12 19.84
N ALA A 190 -0.43 11.28 19.91
CA ALA A 190 -1.22 11.94 18.88
C ALA A 190 -0.79 13.40 18.62
N ALA A 191 -0.30 14.12 19.65
CA ALA A 191 0.15 15.50 19.48
C ALA A 191 1.49 15.54 18.71
N GLN A 192 2.41 14.62 19.02
CA GLN A 192 3.65 14.49 18.28
C GLN A 192 3.40 14.03 16.84
N VAL A 193 2.47 13.11 16.59
CA VAL A 193 2.05 12.74 15.22
C VAL A 193 1.55 13.97 14.47
N ALA A 194 0.61 14.72 15.05
CA ALA A 194 0.04 15.91 14.40
C ALA A 194 1.09 17.00 14.12
N SER A 195 2.12 17.15 14.97
CA SER A 195 3.20 18.12 14.75
C SER A 195 4.04 17.86 13.49
N LEU A 196 4.00 16.64 12.94
CA LEU A 196 4.69 16.26 11.70
C LEU A 196 3.87 16.60 10.45
N PHE A 197 2.61 16.98 10.63
CA PHE A 197 1.65 17.15 9.55
C PHE A 197 1.57 18.59 9.08
N ASP A 198 1.28 18.75 7.80
CA ASP A 198 0.87 20.03 7.24
C ASP A 198 -0.52 20.44 7.77
N THR A 199 -0.86 21.73 7.66
CA THR A 199 -2.13 22.26 8.22
C THR A 199 -3.34 21.57 7.58
N ASP A 200 -3.27 21.30 6.28
CA ASP A 200 -4.35 20.70 5.49
C ASP A 200 -4.13 19.19 5.24
N VAL A 201 -3.39 18.52 6.13
CA VAL A 201 -3.11 17.08 6.00
C VAL A 201 -4.37 16.24 5.82
N ILE A 202 -4.27 15.19 5.00
CA ILE A 202 -5.29 14.16 4.88
C ILE A 202 -4.80 12.90 5.60
N LEU A 203 -5.54 12.43 6.59
CA LEU A 203 -5.39 11.07 7.12
C LEU A 203 -6.49 10.20 6.52
N GLU A 204 -6.09 9.12 5.87
CA GLU A 204 -6.97 8.10 5.31
C GLU A 204 -6.66 6.76 5.96
N ASP A 205 -7.71 6.05 6.36
CA ASP A 205 -7.63 4.68 6.83
C ASP A 205 -8.55 3.83 5.97
N THR A 206 -7.95 3.04 5.08
CA THR A 206 -8.72 2.32 4.05
C THR A 206 -9.48 1.15 4.62
N ALA A 207 -9.06 0.61 5.78
CA ALA A 207 -9.86 -0.39 6.49
C ALA A 207 -11.01 0.31 7.21
N LEU A 208 -10.78 1.41 7.92
CA LEU A 208 -11.88 2.12 8.59
C LEU A 208 -12.83 2.86 7.62
N HIS A 209 -12.53 2.88 6.32
CA HIS A 209 -13.28 3.66 5.31
C HIS A 209 -13.44 5.12 5.76
N THR A 210 -12.36 5.66 6.32
CA THR A 210 -12.37 6.95 7.01
C THR A 210 -11.36 7.89 6.37
N LEU A 211 -11.77 9.16 6.22
CA LEU A 211 -10.90 10.25 5.80
C LEU A 211 -11.11 11.42 6.74
N VAL A 212 -10.02 11.92 7.33
CA VAL A 212 -9.99 13.06 8.24
C VAL A 212 -9.06 14.12 7.66
N THR A 213 -9.55 15.34 7.49
CA THR A 213 -8.79 16.44 6.90
C THR A 213 -8.49 17.52 7.94
N GLY A 214 -7.26 18.01 7.93
CA GLY A 214 -6.79 19.11 8.76
C GLY A 214 -6.09 18.63 10.02
N GLN A 215 -4.96 19.27 10.35
CA GLN A 215 -4.07 18.85 11.44
C GLN A 215 -4.78 18.68 12.78
N LEU A 216 -5.63 19.65 13.16
CA LEU A 216 -6.37 19.62 14.43
C LEU A 216 -7.42 18.50 14.48
N ALA A 217 -8.12 18.25 13.36
CA ALA A 217 -9.11 17.19 13.28
C ALA A 217 -8.43 15.82 13.37
N VAL A 218 -7.30 15.65 12.67
CA VAL A 218 -6.49 14.43 12.73
C VAL A 218 -5.93 14.21 14.14
N GLN A 219 -5.40 15.23 14.81
CA GLN A 219 -4.95 15.12 16.20
C GLN A 219 -6.08 14.66 17.13
N SER A 220 -7.26 15.26 16.97
CA SER A 220 -8.45 14.95 17.77
C SER A 220 -8.89 13.49 17.57
N PHE A 221 -8.94 13.04 16.31
CA PHE A 221 -9.21 11.63 15.96
C PHE A 221 -8.19 10.69 16.61
N LEU A 222 -6.89 10.92 16.38
CA LEU A 222 -5.83 10.05 16.88
C LEU A 222 -5.77 10.02 18.42
N SER A 223 -6.08 11.13 19.09
CA SER A 223 -6.11 11.17 20.56
C SER A 223 -7.19 10.26 21.16
N ARG A 224 -8.23 9.92 20.39
CA ARG A 224 -9.29 8.97 20.80
C ARG A 224 -9.00 7.53 20.36
N THR A 225 -8.35 7.34 19.22
CA THR A 225 -8.28 6.02 18.57
C THR A 225 -6.90 5.36 18.61
N LEU A 226 -5.81 6.12 18.72
CA LEU A 226 -4.44 5.61 18.62
C LEU A 226 -4.09 4.48 19.60
N PRO A 227 -4.64 4.41 20.83
CA PRO A 227 -4.42 3.26 21.72
C PRO A 227 -4.95 1.92 21.18
N GLU A 228 -5.95 1.95 20.29
CA GLU A 228 -6.60 0.75 19.76
C GLU A 228 -6.24 0.45 18.31
N LEU A 229 -5.87 1.48 17.54
CA LEU A 229 -5.53 1.33 16.11
C LEU A 229 -4.38 0.33 15.90
N PRO A 230 -4.49 -0.60 14.91
CA PRO A 230 -3.45 -1.57 14.61
C PRO A 230 -2.06 -1.00 14.30
N TYR A 231 -2.03 0.18 13.66
CA TYR A 231 -0.81 0.90 13.33
C TYR A 231 -0.37 1.89 14.45
N GLY A 232 -0.99 1.80 15.62
CA GLY A 232 -0.77 2.70 16.76
C GLY A 232 0.31 2.20 17.72
N GLN A 233 -0.03 2.12 19.01
CA GLN A 233 0.94 1.85 20.05
C GLN A 233 1.66 0.49 19.87
N GLY A 234 2.99 0.49 20.02
CA GLY A 234 3.79 -0.74 19.99
C GLY A 234 4.07 -1.32 18.60
N VAL A 235 3.76 -0.61 17.52
CA VAL A 235 4.18 -1.02 16.17
C VAL A 235 5.69 -1.00 15.99
N SER A 236 6.18 -1.87 15.12
CA SER A 236 7.56 -1.92 14.67
C SER A 236 7.62 -1.81 13.15
N VAL A 237 8.43 -0.89 12.64
CA VAL A 237 8.72 -0.76 11.20
C VAL A 237 9.49 -2.00 10.73
N ARG A 238 9.06 -2.58 9.62
CA ARG A 238 9.68 -3.75 8.99
C ARG A 238 10.51 -3.36 7.77
N HIS A 239 9.93 -2.55 6.90
CA HIS A 239 10.50 -2.15 5.62
C HIS A 239 10.00 -0.77 5.23
N VAL A 240 10.81 -0.01 4.51
CA VAL A 240 10.45 1.31 3.99
C VAL A 240 10.67 1.31 2.49
N VAL A 241 9.70 1.83 1.74
CA VAL A 241 9.76 1.98 0.28
C VAL A 241 9.41 3.41 -0.11
N GLY A 242 9.89 3.87 -1.26
CA GLY A 242 9.49 5.13 -1.88
C GLY A 242 10.63 6.10 -2.15
N GLY A 243 10.24 7.22 -2.75
CA GLY A 243 11.14 8.27 -3.20
C GLY A 243 11.25 9.44 -2.21
N ALA A 244 11.95 10.49 -2.61
CA ALA A 244 12.24 11.63 -1.74
C ALA A 244 11.00 12.43 -1.27
N LEU A 245 9.87 12.34 -1.99
CA LEU A 245 8.65 13.09 -1.70
C LEU A 245 7.52 12.23 -1.12
N GLY A 246 7.77 10.96 -0.85
CA GLY A 246 6.76 10.08 -0.30
C GLY A 246 7.08 8.61 -0.53
N GLY A 247 6.36 7.77 0.19
CA GLY A 247 6.53 6.33 0.16
C GLY A 247 5.61 5.66 1.17
N ALA A 248 6.01 4.49 1.65
CA ALA A 248 5.34 3.80 2.74
C ALA A 248 6.32 3.08 3.63
N PHE A 249 5.88 2.79 4.84
CA PHE A 249 6.52 1.80 5.67
C PHE A 249 5.55 0.67 5.99
N GLU A 250 6.04 -0.55 5.85
CA GLU A 250 5.37 -1.75 6.33
C GLU A 250 5.65 -1.89 7.81
N TRP A 251 4.64 -2.29 8.57
CA TRP A 251 4.75 -2.43 10.01
C TRP A 251 4.25 -3.79 10.49
N SER A 252 4.72 -4.17 11.67
CA SER A 252 4.17 -5.27 12.44
C SER A 252 3.66 -4.78 13.79
N SER A 253 2.64 -5.46 14.31
CA SER A 253 2.10 -5.19 15.64
C SER A 253 1.92 -6.50 16.42
N ARG A 254 1.73 -6.39 17.73
CA ARG A 254 1.32 -7.52 18.59
C ARG A 254 -0.20 -7.61 18.79
N SER A 255 -0.96 -6.80 18.05
CA SER A 255 -2.42 -6.82 18.10
C SER A 255 -2.99 -8.01 17.31
N ALA A 256 -4.32 -8.11 17.25
CA ALA A 256 -4.99 -9.11 16.39
C ALA A 256 -4.67 -8.91 14.89
N VAL A 257 -4.28 -7.70 14.49
CA VAL A 257 -3.87 -7.35 13.13
C VAL A 257 -2.34 -7.27 13.11
N PRO A 258 -1.64 -8.34 12.69
CA PRO A 258 -0.21 -8.45 12.89
C PRO A 258 0.60 -7.58 11.92
N LEU A 259 0.01 -7.18 10.79
CA LEU A 259 0.70 -6.54 9.67
C LEU A 259 -0.17 -5.47 9.02
N GLY A 260 0.50 -4.51 8.38
CA GLY A 260 -0.12 -3.52 7.51
C GLY A 260 0.92 -2.59 6.94
N THR A 261 0.44 -1.58 6.22
CA THR A 261 1.28 -0.56 5.59
C THR A 261 0.72 0.82 5.86
N THR A 262 1.61 1.80 6.01
CA THR A 262 1.26 3.21 6.15
C THR A 262 2.08 4.02 5.16
N ALA A 263 1.40 4.58 4.17
CA ALA A 263 1.97 5.50 3.21
C ALA A 263 1.98 6.93 3.74
N LEU A 264 2.98 7.71 3.33
CA LEU A 264 3.04 9.15 3.57
C LEU A 264 3.51 9.91 2.32
N GLU A 265 2.99 11.11 2.16
CA GLU A 265 3.41 12.06 1.13
C GLU A 265 3.92 13.34 1.79
N LEU A 266 5.04 13.87 1.28
CA LEU A 266 5.71 15.03 1.84
C LEU A 266 5.47 16.29 1.00
N GLY A 267 5.15 17.38 1.68
CA GLY A 267 5.21 18.72 1.14
C GLY A 267 6.65 19.17 0.87
N HIS A 268 6.80 20.27 0.15
CA HIS A 268 8.11 20.88 -0.12
C HIS A 268 8.81 21.39 1.16
N ASN A 269 8.05 21.60 2.23
CA ASN A 269 8.52 21.96 3.57
C ASN A 269 8.94 20.74 4.41
N GLY A 270 8.81 19.52 3.88
CA GLY A 270 9.08 18.28 4.60
C GLY A 270 8.00 17.86 5.61
N LEU A 271 6.89 18.58 5.70
CA LEU A 271 5.72 18.16 6.47
C LEU A 271 4.91 17.14 5.69
N ILE A 272 4.21 16.27 6.40
CA ILE A 272 3.37 15.24 5.77
C ILE A 272 2.05 15.87 5.35
N THR A 273 1.74 15.79 4.05
CA THR A 273 0.49 16.30 3.47
C THR A 273 -0.59 15.23 3.37
N ARG A 274 -0.20 13.96 3.37
CA ARG A 274 -1.13 12.83 3.38
C ARG A 274 -0.53 11.63 4.08
N VAL A 275 -1.36 10.92 4.83
CA VAL A 275 -1.09 9.59 5.38
C VAL A 275 -2.21 8.67 4.95
N THR A 276 -1.88 7.48 4.44
CA THR A 276 -2.87 6.45 4.14
C THR A 276 -2.43 5.15 4.80
N SER A 277 -3.21 4.65 5.74
CA SER A 277 -2.99 3.35 6.40
C SER A 277 -3.92 2.29 5.82
N THR A 278 -3.36 1.11 5.56
CA THR A 278 -4.09 -0.07 5.07
C THR A 278 -3.65 -1.30 5.86
N TRP A 279 -4.62 -2.08 6.28
CA TRP A 279 -4.43 -3.29 7.09
C TRP A 279 -5.68 -4.16 6.99
N ASP A 280 -5.58 -5.40 7.48
CA ASP A 280 -6.67 -6.37 7.35
C ASP A 280 -7.77 -6.15 8.39
N GLY A 281 -8.82 -5.43 7.99
CA GLY A 281 -10.01 -5.16 8.79
C GLY A 281 -10.76 -6.42 9.25
N SER A 282 -10.58 -7.58 8.59
CA SER A 282 -11.27 -8.82 8.97
C SER A 282 -10.74 -9.43 10.27
N LEU A 283 -9.54 -9.03 10.72
CA LEU A 283 -8.94 -9.50 11.97
C LEU A 283 -9.27 -8.61 13.17
N TRP A 284 -10.02 -7.52 12.96
CA TRP A 284 -10.37 -6.58 14.02
C TRP A 284 -11.85 -6.66 14.37
N ARG A 285 -12.17 -6.38 15.63
CA ARG A 285 -13.54 -6.52 16.14
C ARG A 285 -14.45 -5.47 15.50
N GLU A 286 -15.65 -5.87 15.10
CA GLU A 286 -16.63 -4.99 14.46
C GLU A 286 -17.01 -3.80 15.33
N GLU A 287 -17.10 -4.01 16.66
CA GLU A 287 -17.39 -2.90 17.59
C GLU A 287 -16.26 -1.87 17.59
N ALA A 288 -14.99 -2.31 17.57
CA ALA A 288 -13.83 -1.42 17.55
C ALA A 288 -13.74 -0.62 16.24
N ILE A 289 -14.10 -1.25 15.11
CA ILE A 289 -14.25 -0.55 13.82
C ILE A 289 -15.26 0.58 13.95
N THR A 290 -16.44 0.27 14.49
CA THR A 290 -17.54 1.24 14.62
C THR A 290 -17.15 2.38 15.57
N GLU A 291 -16.54 2.07 16.72
CA GLU A 291 -16.05 3.06 17.68
C GLU A 291 -14.99 3.99 17.05
N ALA A 292 -14.04 3.44 16.32
CA ALA A 292 -13.03 4.23 15.62
C ALA A 292 -13.65 5.12 14.52
N GLN A 293 -14.61 4.60 13.75
CA GLN A 293 -15.34 5.40 12.75
C GLN A 293 -16.13 6.54 13.40
N LEU A 294 -16.80 6.30 14.53
CA LEU A 294 -17.55 7.33 15.26
C LEU A 294 -16.62 8.41 15.84
N ALA A 295 -15.37 8.08 16.13
CA ALA A 295 -14.38 9.05 16.58
C ALA A 295 -14.00 10.09 15.50
N THR A 296 -14.48 9.97 14.26
CA THR A 296 -14.33 11.01 13.22
C THR A 296 -15.31 12.16 13.39
N LEU A 297 -16.39 11.96 14.14
CA LEU A 297 -17.41 12.97 14.38
C LEU A 297 -16.87 14.05 15.34
N PRO A 298 -17.30 15.31 15.19
CA PRO A 298 -17.01 16.35 16.17
C PRO A 298 -17.57 15.94 17.54
N GLY A 299 -16.70 15.96 18.56
CA GLY A 299 -17.08 15.76 19.96
C GLY A 299 -17.65 17.00 20.62
#